data_AF-A0A2X2VP81-F1
#
_entry.id   AF-A0A2X2VP81-F1
#
_cell.length_a   1.000
_cell.length_b   1.000
_cell.length_c   1.000
_cell.angle_alpha   90.00
_cell.angle_beta   90.00
_cell.angle_gamma   90.00
#
_symmetry.space_group_name_H-M   'P 1'
#
loop_
_entity.id
_entity.type
_entity.pdbx_description
1 polymer ?
#
loop_
_entity_poly.entity_id
_entity_poly.type
_entity_poly.pdbx_seq_one_letter_code
_entity_poly.pdbx_strand_id
1 'polypeptide(L)'
;MEQINMFNTTEFDVLKSYQQKNMEIRNSINISFLRFVKTHEMKKEKLRLIRKQKGYTQQQVAGCLPTNFSNYSRKESGEIGITKEEWIKIAKFLDVNIEEIYEDEYLKTKPSDATDHEDTAKYIAHLESKNLELKKTIAIIKNLLE
;
A
#
# COMPACT_ATOMS: atom_id res chain seq x y z
N MET A 1 5.72 59.42 3.89
CA MET A 1 4.69 58.47 3.42
C MET A 1 5.32 57.19 2.85
N GLU A 2 6.41 56.65 3.43
CA GLU A 2 7.09 55.45 2.88
C GLU A 2 7.08 54.23 3.80
N GLN A 3 6.80 54.38 5.11
CA GLN A 3 6.87 53.23 6.03
C GLN A 3 5.64 52.30 5.97
N ILE A 4 4.51 52.75 5.43
CA ILE A 4 3.27 51.95 5.36
C ILE A 4 3.31 50.93 4.20
N ASN A 5 4.13 51.15 3.16
CA ASN A 5 4.23 50.24 2.01
C ASN A 5 5.21 49.07 2.22
N MET A 6 6.12 49.18 3.17
CA MET A 6 7.17 48.18 3.42
C MET A 6 6.70 47.04 4.34
N PHE A 7 5.76 47.31 5.25
CA PHE A 7 5.19 46.31 6.18
C PHE A 7 4.21 45.34 5.48
N ASN A 8 3.43 45.84 4.52
CA ASN A 8 2.45 45.01 3.79
C ASN A 8 3.10 44.09 2.75
N THR A 9 4.25 44.48 2.20
CA THR A 9 4.99 43.64 1.24
C THR A 9 5.68 42.47 1.94
N THR A 10 6.24 42.69 3.12
CA THR A 10 6.89 41.60 3.88
C THR A 10 5.89 40.56 4.35
N GLU A 11 4.71 40.96 4.83
CA GLU A 11 3.67 40.02 5.26
C GLU A 11 3.11 39.20 4.08
N PHE A 12 2.93 39.85 2.93
CA PHE A 12 2.49 39.19 1.70
C PHE A 12 3.52 38.17 1.16
N ASP A 13 4.81 38.52 1.19
CA ASP A 13 5.89 37.63 0.78
C ASP A 13 6.03 36.42 1.72
N VAL A 14 5.84 36.63 3.03
CA VAL A 14 5.80 35.55 4.03
C VAL A 14 4.61 34.61 3.77
N LEU A 15 3.43 35.15 3.49
CA LEU A 15 2.24 34.36 3.16
C LEU A 15 2.42 33.53 1.88
N LYS A 16 3.01 34.12 0.83
CA LYS A 16 3.30 33.42 -0.43
C LYS A 16 4.32 32.30 -0.24
N SER A 17 5.36 32.54 0.55
CA SER A 17 6.35 31.53 0.95
C SER A 17 5.73 30.37 1.73
N TYR A 18 4.84 30.67 2.68
CA TYR A 18 4.11 29.66 3.45
C TYR A 18 3.19 28.81 2.57
N GLN A 19 2.45 29.44 1.66
CA GLN A 19 1.58 28.74 0.71
C GLN A 19 2.39 27.84 -0.25
N GLN A 20 3.54 28.31 -0.73
CA GLN A 20 4.45 27.55 -1.58
C GLN A 20 4.99 26.32 -0.84
N LYS A 21 5.46 26.49 0.40
CA LYS A 21 5.95 25.38 1.22
C LYS A 21 4.87 24.34 1.51
N ASN A 22 3.63 24.78 1.75
CA ASN A 22 2.49 23.88 1.92
C ASN A 22 2.09 23.15 0.63
N MET A 23 2.30 23.76 -0.54
CA MET A 23 2.12 23.09 -1.82
C MET A 23 3.20 22.01 -2.04
N GLU A 24 4.45 22.33 -1.73
CA GLU A 24 5.59 21.39 -1.80
C GLU A 24 5.44 20.22 -0.83
N ILE A 25 4.98 20.47 0.40
CA ILE A 25 4.68 19.42 1.38
C ILE A 25 3.58 18.49 0.87
N ARG A 26 2.48 19.04 0.35
CA ARG A 26 1.39 18.22 -0.24
C ARG A 26 1.87 17.39 -1.43
N ASN A 27 2.67 17.96 -2.31
CA ASN A 27 3.25 17.24 -3.44
C ASN A 27 4.22 16.15 -2.99
N SER A 28 5.06 16.43 -1.99
CA SER A 28 5.99 15.47 -1.41
C SER A 28 5.28 14.32 -0.69
N ILE A 29 4.22 14.61 0.06
CA ILE A 29 3.36 13.59 0.70
C ILE A 29 2.68 12.74 -0.37
N ASN A 30 2.09 13.35 -1.40
CA ASN A 30 1.48 12.60 -2.50
C ASN A 30 2.48 11.73 -3.26
N ILE A 31 3.70 12.20 -3.49
CA ILE A 31 4.76 11.40 -4.13
C ILE A 31 5.22 10.26 -3.21
N SER A 32 5.36 10.53 -1.91
CA SER A 32 5.76 9.52 -0.92
C SER A 32 4.66 8.47 -0.72
N PHE A 33 3.39 8.88 -0.76
CA PHE A 33 2.22 8.01 -0.73
C PHE A 33 2.08 7.20 -2.02
N LEU A 34 2.24 7.82 -3.20
CA LEU A 34 2.28 7.09 -4.47
C LEU A 34 3.43 6.08 -4.48
N ARG A 35 4.60 6.47 -3.97
CA ARG A 35 5.76 5.58 -3.85
C ARG A 35 5.47 4.44 -2.88
N PHE A 36 4.85 4.72 -1.73
CA PHE A 36 4.43 3.74 -0.73
C PHE A 36 3.40 2.75 -1.31
N VAL A 37 2.37 3.22 -2.02
CA VAL A 37 1.38 2.36 -2.70
C VAL A 37 2.04 1.55 -3.81
N LYS A 38 2.95 2.15 -4.59
CA LYS A 38 3.69 1.47 -5.67
C LYS A 38 4.73 0.46 -5.18
N THR A 39 5.28 0.63 -3.97
CA THR A 39 6.24 -0.32 -3.36
C THR A 39 5.61 -1.61 -2.83
N HIS A 40 4.28 -1.74 -2.86
CA HIS A 40 3.58 -2.98 -2.48
C HIS A 40 3.27 -3.89 -3.68
N GLU A 41 3.90 -3.66 -4.83
CA GLU A 41 3.82 -4.57 -5.96
C GLU A 41 4.38 -5.94 -5.56
N MET A 42 3.46 -6.88 -5.38
CA MET A 42 3.75 -8.23 -4.93
C MET A 42 4.47 -8.99 -6.03
N LYS A 43 5.79 -9.18 -5.86
CA LYS A 43 6.59 -10.08 -6.70
C LYS A 43 5.91 -11.44 -6.77
N LYS A 44 5.83 -11.99 -7.98
CA LYS A 44 5.26 -13.33 -8.24
C LYS A 44 6.29 -14.40 -7.87
N GLU A 45 6.55 -14.57 -6.57
CA GLU A 45 7.59 -15.45 -6.05
C GLU A 45 7.36 -16.92 -6.39
N LYS A 46 6.10 -17.42 -6.43
CA LYS A 46 5.83 -18.79 -6.88
C LYS A 46 6.25 -19.01 -8.33
N LEU A 47 5.81 -18.11 -9.21
CA LEU A 47 6.18 -18.12 -10.62
C LEU A 47 7.71 -18.04 -10.79
N ARG A 48 8.35 -17.10 -10.10
CA ARG A 48 9.80 -16.90 -10.15
C ARG A 48 10.58 -18.13 -9.66
N LEU A 49 10.12 -18.76 -8.58
CA LEU A 49 10.75 -19.95 -8.01
C LEU A 49 10.66 -21.12 -8.99
N ILE A 50 9.47 -21.45 -9.47
CA ILE A 50 9.24 -22.57 -10.41
C ILE A 50 10.02 -22.34 -11.71
N ARG A 51 10.00 -21.12 -12.25
CA ARG A 51 10.77 -20.77 -13.46
C ARG A 51 12.26 -21.06 -13.28
N LYS A 52 12.84 -20.64 -12.14
CA LYS A 52 14.25 -20.88 -11.83
C LYS A 52 14.54 -22.36 -11.58
N GLN A 53 13.67 -23.09 -10.89
CA GLN A 53 13.80 -24.53 -10.65
C GLN A 53 13.79 -25.31 -11.97
N LYS A 54 12.97 -24.90 -12.94
CA LYS A 54 12.93 -25.47 -14.30
C LYS A 54 14.07 -24.97 -15.22
N GLY A 55 14.94 -24.08 -14.73
CA GLY A 55 16.12 -23.60 -15.47
C GLY A 55 15.84 -22.55 -16.54
N TYR A 56 14.66 -21.94 -16.56
CA TYR A 56 14.30 -20.95 -17.58
C TYR A 56 14.70 -19.53 -17.18
N THR A 57 15.15 -18.75 -18.17
CA THR A 57 15.35 -17.30 -18.06
C THR A 57 14.03 -16.55 -18.26
N GLN A 58 13.95 -15.31 -17.79
CA GLN A 58 12.80 -14.44 -18.05
C GLN A 58 12.60 -14.20 -19.56
N GLN A 59 13.67 -14.15 -20.36
CA GLN A 59 13.59 -14.00 -21.80
C GLN A 59 12.94 -15.21 -22.49
N GLN A 60 13.23 -16.42 -22.00
CA GLN A 60 12.62 -17.64 -22.53
C GLN A 60 11.12 -17.69 -22.22
N VAL A 61 10.70 -17.32 -20.99
CA VAL A 61 9.27 -17.25 -20.66
C VAL A 61 8.57 -16.13 -21.43
N ALA A 62 9.21 -14.97 -21.62
CA ALA A 62 8.64 -13.90 -22.44
C ALA A 62 8.32 -14.37 -23.87
N GLY A 63 9.10 -15.31 -24.41
CA GLY A 63 8.90 -15.90 -25.74
C GLY A 63 7.60 -16.70 -25.91
N CYS A 64 6.96 -17.17 -24.82
CA CYS A 64 5.66 -17.85 -24.91
C CYS A 64 4.46 -16.88 -24.91
N LEU A 65 4.72 -15.59 -24.71
CA LEU A 65 3.73 -14.54 -24.63
C LEU A 65 3.84 -13.60 -25.84
N PRO A 66 2.75 -12.92 -26.23
CA PRO A 66 2.80 -11.89 -27.27
C PRO A 66 3.37 -10.57 -26.69
N THR A 67 4.56 -10.65 -26.08
CA THR A 67 5.17 -9.55 -25.33
C THR A 67 6.71 -9.58 -25.44
N ASN A 68 7.37 -8.52 -24.94
CA ASN A 68 8.83 -8.47 -24.85
C ASN A 68 9.34 -8.79 -23.43
N PHE A 69 10.67 -8.99 -23.32
CA PHE A 69 11.38 -9.27 -22.07
C PHE A 69 11.08 -8.24 -20.96
N SER A 70 11.12 -6.95 -21.27
CA SER A 70 10.93 -5.88 -20.28
C SER A 70 9.54 -5.95 -19.65
N ASN A 71 8.51 -6.17 -20.47
CA ASN A 71 7.14 -6.28 -19.99
C ASN A 71 6.92 -7.57 -19.16
N TYR A 72 7.53 -8.70 -19.55
CA TYR A 72 7.49 -9.91 -18.71
C TYR A 72 8.23 -9.72 -17.38
N SER A 73 9.39 -9.05 -17.38
CA SER A 73 10.13 -8.74 -16.16
C SER A 73 9.27 -7.95 -15.17
N ARG A 74 8.55 -6.93 -15.66
CA ARG A 74 7.61 -6.12 -14.88
C ARG A 74 6.41 -6.94 -14.38
N LYS A 75 5.94 -7.88 -15.18
CA LYS A 75 4.88 -8.83 -14.79
C LYS A 75 5.32 -9.76 -13.64
N GLU A 76 6.50 -10.35 -13.76
CA GLU A 76 7.04 -11.25 -12.74
C GLU A 76 7.45 -10.49 -11.47
N SER A 77 7.91 -9.23 -11.59
CA SER A 77 8.22 -8.37 -10.45
C SER A 77 6.98 -7.81 -9.74
N GLY A 78 5.79 -7.93 -10.35
CA GLY A 78 4.54 -7.42 -9.79
C GLY A 78 4.20 -5.98 -10.20
N GLU A 79 5.03 -5.34 -11.03
CA GLU A 79 4.80 -3.98 -11.57
C GLU A 79 3.60 -3.85 -12.49
N ILE A 80 3.23 -4.96 -13.13
CA ILE A 80 2.08 -5.04 -14.02
C ILE A 80 1.40 -6.38 -13.74
N GLY A 81 0.07 -6.40 -13.74
CA GLY A 81 -0.68 -7.64 -13.60
C GLY A 81 -0.44 -8.63 -14.73
N ILE A 82 -0.67 -9.91 -14.45
CA ILE A 82 -0.63 -11.00 -15.42
C ILE A 82 -2.07 -11.42 -15.70
N THR A 83 -2.51 -11.34 -16.96
CA THR A 83 -3.88 -11.72 -17.31
C THR A 83 -4.06 -13.23 -17.20
N LYS A 84 -5.32 -13.69 -17.08
CA LYS A 84 -5.62 -15.12 -17.00
C LYS A 84 -5.07 -15.91 -18.18
N GLU A 85 -5.16 -15.36 -19.39
CA GLU A 85 -4.65 -15.99 -20.61
C GLU A 85 -3.12 -16.09 -20.60
N GLU A 86 -2.43 -15.06 -20.08
CA GLU A 86 -0.99 -15.09 -19.91
C GLU A 86 -0.57 -16.13 -18.86
N TRP A 87 -1.28 -16.21 -17.73
CA TRP A 87 -1.05 -17.25 -16.73
C TRP A 87 -1.15 -18.66 -17.33
N ILE A 88 -2.18 -18.92 -18.13
CA ILE A 88 -2.38 -20.21 -18.81
C ILE A 88 -1.21 -20.50 -19.76
N LYS A 89 -0.73 -19.51 -20.51
CA LYS A 89 0.41 -19.69 -21.43
C LYS A 89 1.71 -19.97 -20.68
N ILE A 90 1.95 -19.26 -19.57
CA ILE A 90 3.13 -19.46 -18.73
C ILE A 90 3.09 -20.86 -18.08
N ALA A 91 1.94 -21.28 -17.54
CA ALA A 91 1.76 -22.61 -16.94
C ALA A 91 2.04 -23.72 -17.96
N LYS A 92 1.49 -23.58 -19.19
CA LYS A 92 1.77 -24.51 -20.30
C LYS A 92 3.25 -24.54 -20.68
N PHE A 93 3.92 -23.39 -20.73
CA PHE A 93 5.34 -23.31 -21.06
C PHE A 93 6.22 -23.96 -19.98
N LEU A 94 5.88 -23.78 -18.70
CA LEU A 94 6.61 -24.35 -17.57
C LEU A 94 6.25 -25.82 -17.28
N ASP A 95 5.22 -26.35 -17.95
CA ASP A 95 4.67 -27.69 -17.73
C ASP A 95 4.30 -27.92 -16.25
N VAL A 96 3.40 -27.07 -15.76
CA VAL A 96 2.86 -27.07 -14.38
C VAL A 96 1.38 -26.68 -14.40
N ASN A 97 0.66 -26.98 -13.33
CA ASN A 97 -0.70 -26.47 -13.17
C ASN A 97 -0.69 -24.97 -12.83
N ILE A 98 -1.75 -24.26 -13.21
CA ILE A 98 -1.83 -22.81 -12.99
C ILE A 98 -1.80 -22.47 -11.50
N GLU A 99 -2.40 -23.30 -10.63
CA GLU A 99 -2.46 -23.14 -9.18
C GLU A 99 -1.07 -23.16 -8.51
N GLU A 100 -0.09 -23.80 -9.16
CA GLU A 100 1.29 -23.90 -8.67
C GLU A 100 2.04 -22.58 -8.81
N ILE A 101 1.72 -21.80 -9.85
CA ILE A 101 2.39 -20.52 -10.15
C ILE A 101 1.53 -19.29 -9.83
N TYR A 102 0.22 -19.46 -9.70
CA TYR A 102 -0.72 -18.37 -9.54
C TYR A 102 -0.63 -17.73 -8.14
N GLU A 103 -0.58 -16.40 -8.15
CA GLU A 103 -0.59 -15.54 -6.96
C GLU A 103 -1.52 -14.35 -7.23
N ASP A 104 -2.63 -14.32 -6.48
CA ASP A 104 -3.61 -13.22 -6.54
C ASP A 104 -2.95 -11.87 -6.27
N GLU A 105 -3.31 -10.89 -7.08
CA GLU A 105 -2.84 -9.50 -6.94
C GLU A 105 -3.40 -8.81 -5.68
N TYR A 106 -4.47 -9.37 -5.11
CA TYR A 106 -5.16 -8.82 -3.93
C TYR A 106 -4.83 -9.53 -2.60
N LEU A 107 -4.00 -10.58 -2.62
CA LEU A 107 -3.72 -11.38 -1.42
C LEU A 107 -2.33 -11.09 -0.84
N LYS A 108 -2.15 -9.91 -0.24
CA LYS A 108 -1.35 -9.73 0.99
C LYS A 108 -1.88 -8.59 1.86
N THR A 109 -3.04 -8.82 2.46
CA THR A 109 -3.26 -8.47 3.87
C THR A 109 -3.58 -9.74 4.65
N LYS A 110 -2.62 -10.65 4.73
CA LYS A 110 -2.54 -11.46 5.95
C LYS A 110 -1.64 -10.68 6.90
N PRO A 111 -2.15 -10.09 7.98
CA PRO A 111 -1.29 -9.68 9.09
C PRO A 111 -0.79 -10.95 9.77
N SER A 112 0.29 -11.51 9.23
CA SER A 112 1.10 -12.59 9.80
C SER A 112 2.51 -12.33 9.27
N ASP A 113 3.49 -11.78 9.99
CA ASP A 113 3.83 -11.93 11.41
C ASP A 113 4.55 -10.67 11.92
N ALA A 114 3.87 -9.52 11.95
CA ALA A 114 4.47 -8.26 12.42
C ALA A 114 3.46 -7.35 13.12
N THR A 115 2.91 -7.80 14.24
CA THR A 115 2.52 -6.89 15.32
C THR A 115 2.88 -7.58 16.63
N ASP A 116 3.97 -7.12 17.25
CA ASP A 116 4.21 -7.36 18.66
C ASP A 116 2.95 -6.96 19.43
N HIS A 117 2.25 -7.98 19.91
CA HIS A 117 0.89 -7.95 20.42
C HIS A 117 0.83 -7.40 21.85
N GLU A 118 1.37 -6.20 22.07
CA GLU A 118 1.27 -5.54 23.38
C GLU A 118 0.41 -4.27 23.32
N ASP A 119 0.55 -3.46 22.28
CA ASP A 119 -0.16 -2.18 22.18
C ASP A 119 -1.62 -2.33 21.77
N THR A 120 -1.95 -3.30 20.91
CA THR A 120 -3.34 -3.56 20.49
C THR A 120 -4.19 -4.09 21.65
N ALA A 121 -3.61 -4.97 22.49
CA ALA A 121 -4.31 -5.52 23.65
C ALA A 121 -4.55 -4.45 24.73
N LYS A 122 -3.55 -3.58 24.98
CA LYS A 122 -3.68 -2.42 25.86
C LYS A 122 -4.76 -1.45 25.37
N TYR A 123 -4.81 -1.19 24.06
CA TYR A 123 -5.82 -0.31 23.47
C TYR A 123 -7.24 -0.90 23.61
N ILE A 124 -7.42 -2.20 23.38
CA ILE A 124 -8.70 -2.89 23.58
C ILE A 124 -9.14 -2.81 25.05
N ALA A 125 -8.25 -3.14 25.99
CA ALA A 125 -8.55 -3.08 27.42
C ALA A 125 -8.94 -1.66 27.88
N HIS A 126 -8.27 -0.64 27.35
CA HIS A 126 -8.61 0.76 27.61
C HIS A 126 -10.00 1.15 27.09
N LEU A 127 -10.35 0.71 25.88
CA LEU A 127 -11.68 0.96 25.30
C LEU A 127 -12.78 0.23 26.09
N GLU A 128 -12.53 -0.99 26.54
CA GLU A 128 -13.47 -1.76 27.37
C GLU A 128 -13.72 -1.08 28.71
N SER A 129 -12.66 -0.57 29.36
CA SER A 129 -12.78 0.19 30.61
C SER A 129 -13.63 1.45 30.43
N LYS A 130 -13.38 2.24 29.39
CA LYS A 130 -14.19 3.43 29.08
C LYS A 130 -15.65 3.10 28.80
N ASN A 131 -15.91 2.00 28.08
CA ASN A 131 -17.28 1.56 27.81
C ASN A 131 -18.01 1.15 29.09
N LEU A 132 -17.30 0.57 30.06
CA LEU A 132 -17.89 0.23 31.36
C LEU A 132 -18.25 1.49 32.16
N GLU A 133 -17.37 2.49 32.20
CA GLU A 133 -17.65 3.77 32.86
C GLU A 133 -18.85 4.48 32.22
N LEU A 134 -18.88 4.55 30.89
CA LEU A 134 -20.01 5.15 30.15
C LEU A 134 -21.32 4.44 30.49
N LYS A 135 -21.34 3.10 30.53
CA LYS A 135 -22.53 2.33 30.92
C LYS A 135 -22.99 2.65 32.33
N LYS A 136 -22.07 2.81 33.30
CA LYS A 136 -22.40 3.19 34.68
C LYS A 136 -23.01 4.60 34.73
N THR A 137 -22.40 5.56 34.04
CA THR A 137 -22.91 6.95 33.98
C THR A 137 -24.31 7.00 33.38
N ILE A 138 -24.54 6.26 32.29
CA ILE A 138 -25.87 6.16 31.67
C ILE A 138 -26.89 5.56 32.66
N ALA A 139 -26.52 4.53 33.41
CA ALA A 139 -27.42 3.95 34.42
C ALA A 139 -27.78 4.94 35.52
N ILE A 140 -26.81 5.72 36.00
CA ILE A 140 -27.05 6.77 37.01
C ILE A 140 -27.98 7.84 36.44
N ILE A 141 -27.71 8.33 35.23
CA ILE A 141 -28.54 9.36 34.59
C ILE A 141 -29.97 8.86 34.41
N LYS A 142 -30.16 7.60 34.00
CA LYS A 142 -31.50 7.00 33.88
C LYS A 142 -32.24 7.00 35.21
N ASN A 143 -31.58 6.59 36.30
CA ASN A 143 -32.18 6.58 37.63
C ASN A 143 -32.46 7.99 38.20
N LEU A 144 -31.80 9.03 37.69
CA LEU A 144 -32.07 10.43 38.07
C LEU A 144 -33.18 11.08 37.24
N LEU A 145 -33.55 10.46 36.12
CA LEU A 145 -34.59 10.93 35.20
C LEU A 145 -35.90 10.15 35.35
N GLU A 146 -35.89 9.05 36.09
CA GLU A 146 -37.08 8.35 36.62
C GLU A 146 -37.49 8.93 37.98
#